data_AF-X0T0T3-F1
#
_entry.id   AF-X0T0T3-F1
#
_cell.length_a   1.000
_cell.length_b   1.000
_cell.length_c   1.000
_cell.angle_alpha   90.00
_cell.angle_beta   90.00
_cell.angle_gamma   90.00
#
_symmetry.space_group_name_H-M   'P 1'
#
loop_
_entity.id
_entity.type
_entity.pdbx_description
1 polymer ?
#
loop_
_entity_poly.entity_id
_entity_poly.type
_entity_poly.pdbx_seq_one_letter_code
_entity_poly.pdbx_strand_id
1 'polypeptide(L)' 'MKTLYDRLQPKLLINLNSNEPQYADSVARVTKLLIDNNYYGNLTISEVDSIMTFCDVDMSYVSTFMYRYGEQLFVKD' A
#
# COMPACT_ATOMS: atom_id res chain seq x y z
N MET A 1 -17.91 -3.44 -2.81
CA MET A 1 -17.03 -2.25 -2.90
C MET A 1 -15.62 -2.77 -3.13
N LYS A 2 -14.82 -2.15 -4.01
CA LYS A 2 -13.44 -2.61 -4.24
C LYS A 2 -12.62 -2.44 -2.96
N THR A 3 -11.76 -3.40 -2.66
CA THR A 3 -10.81 -3.32 -1.54
C THR A 3 -9.66 -2.38 -1.90
N LEU A 4 -8.81 -2.02 -0.93
CA LEU A 4 -7.57 -1.31 -1.22
C LEU A 4 -6.60 -2.19 -2.01
N TYR A 5 -6.64 -3.50 -1.85
CA TYR A 5 -5.89 -4.45 -2.67
C TYR A 5 -6.29 -4.36 -4.15
N ASP A 6 -7.58 -4.36 -4.45
CA ASP A 6 -8.11 -4.24 -5.82
C ASP A 6 -7.75 -2.90 -6.48
N ARG A 7 -7.53 -1.87 -5.66
CA ARG A 7 -7.22 -0.50 -6.08
C ARG A 7 -5.75 -0.17 -6.01
N LEU A 8 -4.89 -1.07 -5.51
CA LEU A 8 -3.46 -0.83 -5.42
C LEU A 8 -2.90 -0.66 -6.83
N GLN A 9 -2.03 0.34 -7.03
CA GLN A 9 -1.39 0.52 -8.32
C GLN A 9 -0.67 -0.77 -8.76
N PRO A 10 -0.83 -1.25 -10.00
CA PRO A 10 -0.29 -2.54 -10.43
C PRO A 10 1.23 -2.69 -10.23
N LYS A 11 1.98 -1.59 -10.41
CA LYS A 11 3.44 -1.57 -10.15
C LYS A 11 3.76 -1.87 -8.69
N LEU A 12 2.99 -1.32 -7.75
CA LEU A 12 3.21 -1.53 -6.32
C LEU A 12 2.83 -2.96 -5.90
N LEU A 13 1.82 -3.56 -6.53
CA LEU A 13 1.49 -4.96 -6.29
C LEU A 13 2.62 -5.90 -6.74
N ILE A 14 3.24 -5.61 -7.88
CA ILE A 14 4.42 -6.35 -8.35
C ILE A 14 5.57 -6.24 -7.35
N ASN A 15 5.86 -5.02 -6.88
CA ASN A 15 6.90 -4.78 -5.89
C ASN A 15 6.62 -5.54 -4.57
N LEU A 16 5.39 -5.47 -4.06
CA LEU A 16 4.97 -6.17 -2.85
C LEU A 16 5.21 -7.68 -2.95
N ASN A 17 4.81 -8.30 -4.07
CA ASN A 17 5.02 -9.73 -4.28
C ASN A 17 6.51 -10.07 -4.49
N SER A 18 7.29 -9.17 -5.09
CA SER A 18 8.73 -9.38 -5.27
C SER A 18 9.51 -9.42 -3.95
N ASN A 19 8.96 -8.80 -2.90
CA ASN A 19 9.52 -8.81 -1.54
C ASN A 19 9.18 -10.07 -0.73
N GLU A 20 8.28 -10.93 -1.21
CA GLU A 20 7.83 -12.15 -0.51
C GLU A 20 8.98 -13.11 -0.13
N PRO A 21 9.99 -13.38 -0.98
CA PRO A 21 11.08 -14.30 -0.64
C PRO A 21 11.91 -13.85 0.58
N GLN A 22 11.96 -12.55 0.86
CA GLN A 22 12.72 -11.99 1.96
C GLN A 22 11.85 -11.63 3.17
N TYR A 23 10.59 -11.26 2.94
CA TYR A 23 9.71 -10.67 3.94
C TYR A 23 8.30 -11.28 3.97
N ALA A 24 8.18 -12.59 3.77
CA ALA A 24 6.91 -13.32 3.65
C ALA A 24 5.83 -12.90 4.67
N ASP A 25 6.16 -12.87 5.97
CA ASP A 25 5.19 -12.49 7.02
C ASP A 25 4.71 -11.03 6.90
N SER A 26 5.60 -10.13 6.51
CA SER A 26 5.27 -8.72 6.33
C SER A 26 4.45 -8.49 5.07
N VAL A 27 4.81 -9.16 3.98
CA VAL A 27 4.03 -9.17 2.73
C VAL A 27 2.63 -9.72 2.99
N ALA A 28 2.51 -10.84 3.70
CA ALA A 28 1.21 -11.41 4.07
C ALA A 28 0.36 -10.46 4.93
N ARG A 29 0.97 -9.78 5.92
CA ARG A 29 0.25 -8.76 6.73
C ARG A 29 -0.21 -7.58 5.89
N VAL A 30 0.64 -7.03 5.02
CA VAL A 30 0.29 -5.88 4.16
C VAL A 30 -0.81 -6.28 3.17
N THR A 31 -0.69 -7.44 2.53
CA THR A 31 -1.73 -7.99 1.65
C THR A 31 -3.05 -8.14 2.38
N LYS A 32 -3.04 -8.71 3.60
CA LYS A 32 -4.26 -8.84 4.41
C LYS A 32 -4.86 -7.47 4.76
N LEU A 33 -4.04 -6.52 5.20
CA LEU A 33 -4.48 -5.16 5.51
C LEU A 33 -5.18 -4.50 4.32
N LEU A 34 -4.63 -4.66 3.11
CA LEU A 34 -5.18 -4.12 1.87
C LEU A 34 -6.50 -4.78 1.47
N ILE A 35 -6.65 -6.09 1.72
CA ILE A 35 -7.88 -6.85 1.45
C ILE A 35 -8.99 -6.47 2.46
N ASP A 36 -8.64 -6.33 3.74
CA ASP A 36 -9.60 -6.09 4.82
C ASP A 36 -10.15 -4.64 4.84
N ASN A 37 -9.55 -3.73 4.08
CA ASN A 37 -9.94 -2.31 4.04
C ASN A 37 -10.43 -1.88 2.66
N ASN A 38 -11.45 -1.01 2.64
CA ASN A 38 -11.96 -0.37 1.41
C ASN A 38 -11.56 1.10 1.28
N TYR A 39 -11.16 1.74 2.38
CA TYR A 39 -10.92 3.18 2.45
C TYR A 39 -9.56 3.50 3.05
N TYR A 40 -8.79 4.36 2.38
CA TYR A 40 -7.47 4.79 2.83
C TYR A 40 -7.50 5.48 4.20
N GLY A 41 -8.53 6.29 4.44
CA GLY A 41 -8.68 7.03 5.71
C GLY A 41 -8.92 6.15 6.94
N ASN A 42 -9.13 4.84 6.77
CA ASN A 42 -9.23 3.90 7.89
C ASN A 42 -7.86 3.42 8.37
N LEU A 43 -6.81 3.61 7.57
CA LEU A 43 -5.47 3.17 7.89
C LEU A 43 -4.82 4.12 8.90
N THR A 44 -4.10 3.55 9.86
CA THR A 44 -3.19 4.28 10.72
C THR A 44 -1.95 4.72 9.94
N ILE A 45 -1.26 5.75 10.44
CA ILE A 45 0.02 6.21 9.89
C ILE A 45 1.03 5.05 9.76
N SER A 46 1.14 4.21 10.79
CA SER A 46 2.07 3.07 10.78
C SER A 46 1.72 1.99 9.75
N GLU A 47 0.43 1.79 9.48
CA GLU A 47 -0.04 0.88 8.43
C GLU A 47 0.27 1.44 7.03
N VAL A 48 0.10 2.75 6.83
CA VAL A 48 0.51 3.43 5.59
C VAL A 48 2.02 3.30 5.38
N ASP A 49 2.82 3.54 6.41
CA ASP A 49 4.27 3.44 6.33
C ASP A 49 4.72 2.00 6.03
N SER A 50 4.02 1.00 6.56
CA SER A 50 4.24 -0.40 6.24
C SER A 50 3.96 -0.69 4.77
N ILE A 51 2.83 -0.22 4.23
CA ILE A 51 2.50 -0.38 2.81
C ILE A 51 3.58 0.27 1.93
N MET A 52 3.97 1.52 2.23
CA MET A 52 4.98 2.23 1.44
C MET A 52 6.33 1.52 1.46
N THR A 53 6.73 0.98 2.60
CA THR A 53 7.97 0.22 2.75
C THR A 53 7.96 -1.05 1.90
N PHE A 54 6.95 -1.90 2.06
CA PHE A 54 6.93 -3.21 1.40
C PHE A 54 6.50 -3.17 -0.06
N CYS A 55 5.90 -2.07 -0.52
CA CYS A 55 5.63 -1.79 -1.93
C CYS A 55 6.78 -1.03 -2.63
N ASP A 56 7.90 -0.76 -1.94
CA ASP A 56 9.05 0.01 -2.44
C ASP A 56 8.66 1.38 -3.01
N VAL A 57 7.88 2.14 -2.25
CA VAL A 57 7.50 3.52 -2.60
C VAL A 57 8.66 4.46 -2.29
N ASP A 58 9.08 5.21 -3.30
CA ASP A 58 10.10 6.26 -3.13
C ASP A 58 9.52 7.46 -2.37
N MET A 59 9.82 7.51 -1.08
CA MET A 59 9.38 8.56 -0.17
C MET A 59 9.89 9.95 -0.53
N SER A 60 10.99 10.07 -1.29
CA SER A 60 11.53 11.38 -1.70
C SER A 60 10.61 12.13 -2.67
N TYR A 61 9.74 11.41 -3.37
CA TYR A 61 8.74 11.97 -4.29
C TYR A 61 7.35 12.15 -3.64
N VAL A 62 7.13 11.61 -2.44
CA VAL A 62 5.80 11.65 -1.80
C VAL A 62 5.61 13.00 -1.11
N SER A 63 4.76 13.85 -1.70
CA SER A 63 4.33 15.09 -1.05
C SER A 63 3.41 14.83 0.14
N THR A 64 3.28 15.80 1.06
CA THR A 64 2.34 15.73 2.19
C THR A 64 0.89 15.53 1.74
N PHE A 65 0.50 16.06 0.58
CA PHE A 65 -0.84 15.88 0.04
C PHE A 65 -1.06 14.46 -0.49
N MET A 66 -0.08 13.93 -1.23
CA MET A 66 -0.12 12.54 -1.69
C MET A 66 -0.20 11.60 -0.50
N TYR A 67 0.68 11.78 0.49
CA TYR A 67 0.66 11.02 1.74
C TYR A 67 -0.71 11.11 2.43
N ARG A 68 -1.29 12.31 2.56
CA ARG A 68 -2.59 12.49 3.23
C ARG A 68 -3.76 11.78 2.53
N TYR A 69 -3.73 11.67 1.21
CA TYR A 69 -4.86 11.15 0.41
C TYR A 69 -4.59 9.80 -0.27
N GLY A 70 -3.39 9.25 -0.15
CA GLY A 70 -3.01 7.95 -0.71
C GLY A 70 -2.90 7.93 -2.24
N GLU A 71 -2.71 9.08 -2.89
CA GLU A 71 -2.71 9.20 -4.36
C GLU A 71 -1.55 8.43 -5.03
N GLN A 72 -0.43 8.28 -4.33
CA GLN A 72 0.73 7.50 -4.76
C GLN A 72 0.52 5.98 -4.65
N LEU A 73 -0.50 5.53 -3.91
CA LEU A 73 -0.73 4.11 -3.62
C LEU A 73 -1.87 3.51 -4.44
N PHE A 74 -2.96 4.26 -4.62
CA PHE A 74 -4.21 3.71 -5.15
C PHE A 74 -4.67 4.40 -6.43
N VAL A 75 -5.25 3.63 -7.35
CA VAL A 75 -5.97 4.19 -8.49
C VAL A 75 -7.28 4.83 -8.05
N LYS A 76 -7.64 5.96 -8.69
CA LYS A 76 -8.96 6.57 -8.54
C LYS A 76 -9.97 5.71 -9.29
N ASP A 77 -11.15 5.52 -8.69
CA ASP A 77 -12.28 4.86 -9.35
C ASP A 77 -12.82 5.71 -10.51
#